data_AF-A0A0D1YSX8-F1
#
_entry.id   AF-A0A0D1YSX8-F1
#
_cell.length_a   1.000
_cell.length_b   1.000
_cell.length_c   1.000
_cell.angle_alpha   90.00
_cell.angle_beta   90.00
_cell.angle_gamma   90.00
#
_symmetry.space_group_name_H-M   'P 1'
#
loop_
_entity.id
_entity.type
_entity.pdbx_description
1 polymer ?
#
loop_
_entity_poly.entity_id
_entity_poly.type
_entity_poly.pdbx_seq_one_letter_code
_entity_poly.pdbx_strand_id
1 'polypeptide(L)'
;MHLSPVNIIKACLSSPFSSRTRLPVDSKVNEDHSYVKGDPANRGPCPGLNALCNQGYFIFLRPRDGKNISVAEVEHALMTALHMSKAAAKSLTSSLPPLLRKDGKFDLVDTRRHDIIEHDASFTRLDFRQGDNYTFQPHMLEAMIQDAEGGDVTLRTLAKTFIRRHQESRAAGAP
;
A
#
# COMPACT_ATOMS: atom_id res chain seq x y z
N MET A 1 -4.98 46.92 1.24
CA MET A 1 -6.40 46.54 1.41
C MET A 1 -6.58 46.03 2.83
N HIS A 2 -7.18 46.85 3.71
CA HIS A 2 -7.38 46.52 5.11
C HIS A 2 -8.55 45.53 5.26
N LEU A 3 -8.29 44.41 5.93
CA LEU A 3 -9.32 43.44 6.32
C LEU A 3 -10.03 43.97 7.57
N SER A 4 -11.27 44.42 7.39
CA SER A 4 -12.15 44.85 8.50
C SER A 4 -12.91 43.65 9.08
N PRO A 5 -13.14 43.59 10.41
CA PRO A 5 -13.85 42.51 11.10
C PRO A 5 -15.27 42.23 10.58
N VAL A 6 -15.86 43.16 9.82
CA VAL A 6 -17.19 43.00 9.21
C VAL A 6 -17.21 41.91 8.13
N ASN A 7 -16.08 41.63 7.47
CA ASN A 7 -16.01 40.61 6.42
C ASN A 7 -15.92 39.17 6.95
N ILE A 8 -15.55 38.99 8.23
CA ILE A 8 -15.49 37.67 8.87
C ILE A 8 -16.90 37.20 9.26
N ILE A 9 -17.76 38.12 9.71
CA ILE A 9 -19.12 37.80 10.18
C ILE A 9 -20.05 37.38 9.02
N LYS A 10 -19.83 37.91 7.80
CA LYS A 10 -20.67 37.60 6.63
C LYS A 10 -20.42 36.20 6.04
N ALA A 11 -19.25 35.61 6.32
CA ALA A 11 -18.91 34.25 5.89
C ALA A 11 -19.53 33.17 6.80
N CYS A 12 -19.84 33.50 8.05
CA CYS A 12 -20.42 32.55 9.02
C CYS A 12 -21.94 32.38 8.92
N LEU A 13 -22.64 33.25 8.17
CA LEU A 13 -24.11 33.34 8.18
C LEU A 13 -24.79 32.95 6.86
N SER A 14 -24.05 32.54 5.82
CA SER A 14 -24.61 32.34 4.47
C SER A 14 -24.23 31.01 3.80
N SER A 15 -24.14 29.92 4.57
CA SER A 15 -24.16 28.58 3.99
C SER A 15 -25.13 27.71 4.77
N PRO A 16 -26.25 27.28 4.17
CA PRO A 16 -27.10 26.29 4.79
C PRO A 16 -26.24 25.03 4.92
N PHE A 17 -26.02 24.60 6.16
CA PHE A 17 -25.54 23.27 6.46
C PHE A 17 -26.61 22.30 5.94
N SER A 18 -26.57 22.01 4.65
CA SER A 18 -27.35 20.95 4.04
C SER A 18 -26.86 19.69 4.72
N SER A 19 -27.68 19.17 5.63
CA SER A 19 -27.57 17.82 6.13
C SER A 19 -27.71 16.92 4.91
N ARG A 20 -26.59 16.65 4.23
CA ARG A 20 -26.49 15.56 3.28
C ARG A 20 -26.87 14.34 4.09
N THR A 21 -28.07 13.85 3.83
CA THR A 21 -28.57 12.57 4.25
C THR A 21 -27.40 11.60 4.15
N ARG A 22 -26.92 11.14 5.31
CA ARG A 22 -26.04 9.97 5.34
C ARG A 22 -26.80 8.91 4.58
N LEU A 23 -26.25 8.50 3.44
CA LEU A 23 -26.72 7.29 2.78
C LEU A 23 -26.79 6.22 3.87
N PRO A 24 -27.89 5.47 3.97
CA PRO A 24 -27.99 4.42 4.96
C PRO A 24 -26.81 3.48 4.72
N VAL A 25 -25.92 3.38 5.71
CA VAL A 25 -24.99 2.28 5.83
C VAL A 25 -25.84 1.10 6.26
N ASP A 26 -26.59 0.55 5.31
CA ASP A 26 -27.30 -0.71 5.49
C ASP A 26 -27.29 -1.49 4.18
N SER A 27 -26.26 -2.30 4.06
CA SER A 27 -26.46 -3.74 4.03
C SER A 27 -25.11 -4.36 4.34
N LYS A 28 -25.10 -5.30 5.28
CA LYS A 28 -24.02 -6.28 5.39
C LYS A 28 -23.94 -7.03 4.06
N VAL A 29 -23.21 -6.49 3.09
CA VAL A 29 -22.53 -7.34 2.13
C VAL A 29 -21.70 -8.25 3.03
N ASN A 30 -21.97 -9.54 2.99
CA ASN A 30 -21.10 -10.51 3.64
C ASN A 30 -19.78 -10.41 2.88
N GLU A 31 -18.90 -9.50 3.31
CA GLU A 31 -17.61 -9.25 2.68
C GLU A 31 -16.78 -10.50 2.91
N ASP A 32 -16.78 -11.37 1.90
CA ASP A 32 -16.00 -12.60 1.93
C ASP A 32 -14.52 -12.24 1.85
N HIS A 33 -13.88 -12.28 3.02
CA HIS A 33 -12.44 -12.11 3.19
C HIS A 33 -11.67 -13.41 3.38
N SER A 34 -12.29 -14.55 3.03
CA SER A 34 -11.58 -15.83 3.01
C SER A 34 -10.32 -15.72 2.16
N TYR A 35 -9.24 -16.43 2.51
CA TYR A 35 -8.06 -16.45 1.67
C TYR A 35 -8.33 -17.24 0.40
N VAL A 36 -8.02 -16.65 -0.76
CA VAL A 36 -7.94 -17.37 -2.03
C VAL A 36 -6.55 -17.15 -2.62
N LYS A 37 -5.88 -18.25 -2.98
CA LYS A 37 -4.58 -18.19 -3.64
C LYS A 37 -4.71 -17.48 -4.98
N GLY A 38 -4.14 -16.29 -5.07
CA GLY A 38 -4.02 -15.55 -6.33
C GLY A 38 -2.94 -16.13 -7.23
N ASP A 39 -3.05 -15.84 -8.53
CA ASP A 39 -1.99 -16.09 -9.49
C ASP A 39 -0.81 -15.12 -9.23
N PRO A 40 0.41 -15.61 -8.93
CA PRO A 40 1.60 -14.78 -8.75
C PRO A 40 1.87 -13.85 -9.93
N ALA A 41 1.50 -14.24 -11.16
CA ALA A 41 1.68 -13.42 -12.35
C ALA A 41 0.92 -12.08 -12.27
N ASN A 42 -0.13 -11.98 -11.45
CA ASN A 42 -0.89 -10.76 -11.24
C ASN A 42 -0.66 -10.11 -9.85
N ARG A 43 0.52 -10.32 -9.25
CA ARG A 43 0.89 -9.75 -7.94
C ARG A 43 2.09 -8.80 -8.04
N GLY A 44 2.22 -7.90 -7.07
CA GLY A 44 3.32 -6.93 -6.99
C GLY A 44 4.43 -7.34 -6.00
N PRO A 45 5.45 -6.50 -5.78
CA PRO A 45 6.46 -6.72 -4.74
C PRO A 45 5.91 -6.48 -3.32
N CYS A 46 4.84 -5.70 -3.17
CA CYS A 46 4.28 -5.33 -1.86
C CYS A 46 3.52 -6.51 -1.20
N PRO A 47 3.98 -7.07 -0.07
CA PRO A 47 3.28 -8.16 0.60
C PRO A 47 1.90 -7.74 1.12
N GLY A 48 1.74 -6.50 1.57
CA GLY A 48 0.46 -5.99 2.08
C GLY A 48 -0.63 -5.96 1.02
N LEU A 49 -0.38 -5.32 -0.14
CA LEU A 49 -1.36 -5.27 -1.23
C LEU A 49 -1.69 -6.66 -1.79
N ASN A 50 -0.70 -7.55 -1.86
CA ASN A 50 -0.93 -8.93 -2.29
C ASN A 50 -1.84 -9.71 -1.34
N ALA A 51 -1.66 -9.55 -0.02
CA ALA A 51 -2.51 -10.17 0.99
C ALA A 51 -3.94 -9.62 0.93
N LEU A 52 -4.10 -8.29 0.85
CA LEU A 52 -5.39 -7.63 0.71
C LEU A 52 -6.15 -8.09 -0.54
N CYS A 53 -5.44 -8.25 -1.66
CA CYS A 53 -6.01 -8.80 -2.88
C CYS A 53 -6.47 -10.25 -2.69
N ASN A 54 -5.62 -11.11 -2.13
CA ASN A 54 -5.94 -12.52 -1.89
C ASN A 54 -7.13 -12.71 -0.93
N GLN A 55 -7.35 -11.75 -0.02
CA GLN A 55 -8.47 -11.71 0.93
C GLN A 55 -9.64 -10.83 0.44
N GLY A 56 -9.64 -10.36 -0.82
CA GLY A 56 -10.81 -9.66 -1.38
C GLY A 56 -11.14 -8.31 -0.73
N TYR A 57 -10.18 -7.62 -0.12
CA TYR A 57 -10.40 -6.29 0.47
C TYR A 57 -10.53 -5.16 -0.57
N PHE A 58 -10.14 -5.41 -1.81
CA PHE A 58 -10.40 -4.47 -2.89
C PHE A 58 -11.83 -4.69 -3.41
N ILE A 59 -12.75 -3.89 -2.89
CA ILE A 59 -14.21 -4.07 -2.98
C ILE A 59 -14.73 -4.12 -4.42
N PHE A 60 -14.11 -3.39 -5.36
CA PHE A 60 -14.51 -3.43 -6.76
C PHE A 60 -13.77 -4.51 -7.57
N LEU A 61 -12.88 -5.29 -6.95
CA LEU A 61 -12.14 -6.39 -7.59
C LEU A 61 -12.83 -7.73 -7.36
N ARG A 62 -13.87 -7.96 -8.16
CA ARG A 62 -14.30 -9.32 -8.48
C ARG A 62 -13.99 -9.52 -9.97
N PRO A 63 -12.99 -10.35 -10.33
CA PRO A 63 -12.23 -11.32 -9.53
C PRO A 63 -11.03 -10.70 -8.77
N ARG A 64 -10.50 -11.39 -7.74
CA ARG A 64 -9.30 -11.02 -6.95
C ARG A 64 -8.00 -11.11 -7.77
N ASP A 65 -8.04 -10.58 -8.98
CA ASP A 65 -7.01 -10.68 -10.01
C ASP A 65 -5.93 -9.61 -9.86
N GLY A 66 -6.12 -8.60 -9.02
CA GLY A 66 -5.14 -7.54 -8.80
C GLY A 66 -5.10 -6.51 -9.92
N LYS A 67 -6.19 -6.34 -10.69
CA LYS A 67 -6.29 -5.34 -11.76
C LYS A 67 -7.23 -4.21 -11.39
N ASN A 68 -7.17 -3.06 -12.07
CA ASN A 68 -8.17 -1.98 -11.96
C ASN A 68 -8.39 -1.40 -10.54
N ILE A 69 -7.32 -1.29 -9.76
CA ILE A 69 -7.30 -0.79 -8.39
C ILE A 69 -7.21 0.74 -8.41
N SER A 70 -8.09 1.42 -7.67
CA SER A 70 -8.00 2.86 -7.43
C SER A 70 -7.28 3.17 -6.11
N VAL A 71 -6.71 4.38 -6.00
CA VAL A 71 -6.08 4.85 -4.75
C VAL A 71 -7.06 4.83 -3.57
N ALA A 72 -8.32 5.21 -3.80
CA ALA A 72 -9.35 5.23 -2.78
C ALA A 72 -9.66 3.82 -2.23
N GLU A 73 -9.62 2.80 -3.09
CA GLU A 73 -9.77 1.40 -2.67
C GLU A 73 -8.60 0.94 -1.81
N VAL A 74 -7.38 1.34 -2.16
CA VAL A 74 -6.20 1.03 -1.32
C VAL A 74 -6.34 1.69 0.05
N GLU A 75 -6.67 2.98 0.10
CA GLU A 75 -6.89 3.69 1.38
C GLU A 75 -7.98 3.01 2.21
N HIS A 76 -9.09 2.63 1.59
CA HIS A 76 -10.17 1.91 2.27
C HIS A 76 -9.71 0.55 2.83
N ALA A 77 -8.99 -0.24 2.03
CA ALA A 77 -8.46 -1.53 2.46
C ALA A 77 -7.45 -1.40 3.61
N LEU A 78 -6.56 -0.41 3.55
CA LEU A 78 -5.60 -0.12 4.62
C LEU A 78 -6.30 0.27 5.94
N MET A 79 -7.37 1.05 5.86
CA MET A 79 -8.14 1.47 7.03
C MET A 79 -8.99 0.34 7.63
N THR A 80 -9.59 -0.51 6.79
CA THR A 80 -10.51 -1.58 7.23
C THR A 80 -9.79 -2.85 7.67
N ALA A 81 -8.82 -3.32 6.89
CA ALA A 81 -8.12 -4.57 7.15
C ALA A 81 -6.91 -4.41 8.08
N LEU A 82 -6.18 -3.30 7.95
CA LEU A 82 -4.93 -3.05 8.70
C LEU A 82 -5.10 -1.97 9.78
N HIS A 83 -6.32 -1.49 10.01
CA HIS A 83 -6.68 -0.52 11.05
C HIS A 83 -5.83 0.77 11.02
N MET A 84 -5.38 1.19 9.84
CA MET A 84 -4.61 2.42 9.69
C MET A 84 -5.49 3.65 9.87
N SER A 85 -4.95 4.72 10.45
CA SER A 85 -5.60 6.03 10.42
C SER A 85 -5.69 6.54 8.98
N LYS A 86 -6.67 7.41 8.70
CA LYS A 86 -6.81 8.05 7.38
C LYS A 86 -5.53 8.79 6.94
N ALA A 87 -4.84 9.43 7.89
CA ALA A 87 -3.58 10.12 7.62
C ALA A 87 -2.46 9.15 7.23
N ALA A 88 -2.34 8.02 7.94
CA ALA A 88 -1.35 6.99 7.62
C ALA A 88 -1.63 6.33 6.26
N ALA A 89 -2.90 5.99 5.98
CA ALA A 89 -3.31 5.42 4.70
C ALA A 89 -2.97 6.37 3.53
N LYS A 90 -3.33 7.65 3.64
CA LYS A 90 -3.00 8.68 2.64
C LYS A 90 -1.50 8.90 2.45
N SER A 91 -0.74 8.83 3.53
CA SER A 91 0.72 8.96 3.47
C SER A 91 1.31 7.83 2.63
N LEU A 92 0.89 6.59 2.88
CA LEU A 92 1.36 5.41 2.13
C LEU A 92 0.92 5.43 0.67
N THR A 93 -0.30 5.90 0.36
CA THR A 93 -0.81 5.93 -1.02
C THR A 93 -0.33 7.12 -1.83
N SER A 94 0.35 8.09 -1.22
CA SER A 94 0.84 9.30 -1.91
C SER A 94 1.83 9.04 -3.03
N SER A 95 2.50 7.87 -3.02
CA SER A 95 3.46 7.44 -4.05
C SER A 95 2.82 6.68 -5.22
N LEU A 96 1.52 6.33 -5.15
CA LEU A 96 0.80 5.63 -6.22
C LEU A 96 0.48 6.44 -7.49
N PRO A 97 0.32 7.78 -7.49
CA PRO A 97 -0.07 8.54 -8.68
C PRO A 97 0.72 8.26 -9.97
N PRO A 98 2.05 8.06 -9.96
CA PRO A 98 2.83 7.73 -11.16
C PRO A 98 2.53 6.35 -11.77
N LEU A 99 1.81 5.48 -11.05
CA LEU A 99 1.38 4.16 -11.55
C LEU A 99 -0.01 4.21 -12.19
N LEU A 100 -0.76 5.30 -12.02
CA LEU A 100 -2.13 5.39 -12.49
C LEU A 100 -2.20 5.56 -14.02
N ARG A 101 -3.08 4.78 -14.64
CA ARG A 101 -3.51 4.97 -16.02
C ARG A 101 -4.45 6.19 -16.14
N LYS A 102 -4.86 6.50 -17.36
CA LYS A 102 -5.78 7.63 -17.66
C LYS A 102 -7.13 7.55 -16.96
N ASP A 103 -7.56 6.34 -16.60
CA ASP A 103 -8.80 6.07 -15.87
C ASP A 103 -8.66 6.22 -14.34
N GLY A 104 -7.46 6.60 -13.85
CA GLY A 104 -7.18 6.77 -12.43
C GLY A 104 -6.94 5.46 -11.66
N LYS A 105 -6.68 4.36 -12.37
CA LYS A 105 -6.48 3.03 -11.79
C LYS A 105 -5.12 2.44 -12.16
N PHE A 106 -4.69 1.43 -11.42
CA PHE A 106 -3.48 0.66 -11.68
C PHE A 106 -3.73 -0.83 -11.42
N ASP A 107 -2.84 -1.68 -11.93
CA ASP A 107 -2.81 -3.10 -11.61
C ASP A 107 -1.64 -3.37 -10.65
N LEU A 108 -1.72 -4.41 -9.82
CA LEU A 108 -0.63 -4.78 -8.91
C LEU A 108 0.68 -5.03 -9.65
N VAL A 109 0.63 -5.47 -10.91
CA VAL A 109 1.81 -5.66 -11.75
C VAL A 109 2.52 -4.35 -12.07
N ASP A 110 1.80 -3.22 -12.10
CA ASP A 110 2.40 -1.90 -12.36
C ASP A 110 3.36 -1.50 -11.22
N THR A 111 3.12 -2.01 -10.00
CA THR A 111 3.99 -1.76 -8.84
C THR A 111 5.35 -2.46 -8.93
N ARG A 112 5.61 -3.28 -9.95
CA ARG A 112 6.92 -3.91 -10.22
C ARG A 112 7.90 -2.98 -10.94
N ARG A 113 7.41 -1.84 -11.44
CA ARG A 113 8.24 -0.86 -12.15
C ARG A 113 9.27 -0.27 -11.19
N HIS A 114 10.53 -0.55 -11.47
CA HIS A 114 11.67 -0.03 -10.73
C HIS A 114 11.69 1.50 -10.73
N ASP A 115 12.17 2.09 -9.62
CA ASP A 115 12.33 3.53 -9.39
C ASP A 115 11.03 4.36 -9.40
N ILE A 116 9.86 3.72 -9.28
CA ILE A 116 8.59 4.43 -9.04
C ILE A 116 8.16 4.31 -7.57
N ILE A 117 8.06 3.07 -7.10
CA ILE A 117 7.80 2.70 -5.69
C ILE A 117 8.69 1.53 -5.32
N GLU A 118 8.80 0.56 -6.23
CA GLU A 118 9.77 -0.53 -6.11
C GLU A 118 11.19 0.03 -6.10
N HIS A 119 12.01 -0.53 -5.21
CA HIS A 119 13.36 -0.08 -4.93
C HIS A 119 14.26 -1.26 -4.51
N ASP A 120 15.57 -1.09 -4.73
CA ASP A 120 16.60 -2.04 -4.32
C ASP A 120 16.71 -2.16 -2.79
N ALA A 121 17.46 -3.16 -2.33
CA ALA A 121 17.63 -3.51 -0.91
C ALA A 121 16.31 -3.93 -0.21
N SER A 122 15.37 -4.46 -0.99
CA SER A 122 14.14 -5.07 -0.48
C SER A 122 14.43 -6.21 0.49
N PHE A 123 13.60 -6.38 1.54
CA PHE A 123 13.86 -7.39 2.58
C PHE A 123 13.64 -8.83 2.09
N THR A 124 12.75 -9.03 1.12
CA THR A 124 12.31 -10.36 0.68
C THR A 124 12.25 -10.52 -0.84
N ARG A 125 12.73 -9.53 -1.59
CA ARG A 125 12.76 -9.49 -3.06
C ARG A 125 14.18 -9.13 -3.49
N LEU A 126 14.59 -9.65 -4.65
CA LEU A 126 15.87 -9.30 -5.24
C LEU A 126 15.86 -7.86 -5.75
N ASP A 127 17.04 -7.29 -5.92
CA ASP A 127 17.23 -6.00 -6.55
C ASP A 127 16.96 -6.09 -8.06
N PHE A 128 16.64 -4.95 -8.70
CA PHE A 128 16.30 -4.93 -10.12
C PHE A 128 17.41 -5.49 -11.01
N ARG A 129 18.67 -5.19 -10.69
CA ARG A 129 19.84 -5.71 -11.41
C ARG A 129 20.04 -7.23 -11.26
N GLN A 130 19.46 -7.84 -10.24
CA GLN A 130 19.50 -9.29 -10.01
C GLN A 130 18.39 -10.03 -10.77
N GLY A 131 17.46 -9.30 -11.41
CA GLY A 131 16.40 -9.86 -12.24
C GLY A 131 15.01 -9.70 -11.62
N ASP A 132 14.47 -10.77 -11.05
CA ASP A 132 13.09 -10.81 -10.54
C ASP A 132 12.93 -10.03 -9.22
N ASN A 133 12.51 -8.76 -9.33
CA ASN A 133 12.34 -7.81 -8.23
C ASN A 133 10.98 -7.91 -7.49
N TYR A 134 10.14 -8.90 -7.79
CA TYR A 134 8.78 -8.97 -7.22
C TYR A 134 8.45 -10.33 -6.59
N THR A 135 9.03 -11.41 -7.09
CA THR A 135 8.82 -12.75 -6.52
C THR A 135 9.47 -12.86 -5.14
N PHE A 136 8.70 -13.43 -4.22
CA PHE A 136 9.14 -13.69 -2.85
C PHE A 136 10.34 -14.65 -2.82
N GLN A 137 11.38 -14.28 -2.06
CA GLN A 137 12.59 -15.07 -1.88
C GLN A 137 12.62 -15.70 -0.47
N PRO A 138 12.41 -17.02 -0.34
CA PRO A 138 12.37 -17.69 0.97
C PRO A 138 13.67 -17.51 1.79
N HIS A 139 14.82 -17.58 1.14
CA HIS A 139 16.12 -17.44 1.82
C HIS A 139 16.34 -16.04 2.41
N MET A 140 15.73 -14.99 1.81
CA MET A 140 15.83 -13.63 2.32
C MET A 140 14.92 -13.42 3.53
N LEU A 141 13.74 -14.05 3.54
CA LEU A 141 12.87 -14.08 4.72
C LEU A 141 13.57 -14.81 5.87
N GLU A 142 14.18 -15.96 5.58
CA GLU A 142 14.95 -16.72 6.56
C GLU A 142 16.07 -15.87 7.15
N ALA A 143 16.85 -15.16 6.33
CA ALA A 143 17.88 -14.24 6.81
C ALA A 143 17.30 -13.09 7.68
N MET A 144 16.13 -12.54 7.33
CA MET A 144 15.44 -11.54 8.16
C MET A 144 15.01 -12.10 9.52
N ILE A 145 14.56 -13.37 9.58
CA ILE A 145 14.22 -14.05 10.83
C ILE A 145 15.48 -14.35 11.64
N GLN A 146 16.57 -14.74 10.98
CA GLN A 146 17.87 -15.00 11.64
C GLN A 146 18.47 -13.72 12.26
N ASP A 147 18.24 -12.54 11.68
CA ASP A 147 18.63 -11.26 12.27
C ASP A 147 17.96 -11.00 13.64
N ALA A 148 16.89 -11.74 13.97
CA ALA A 148 16.25 -11.73 15.28
C ALA A 148 16.91 -12.67 16.31
N GLU A 149 17.89 -13.48 15.93
CA GLU A 149 18.71 -14.32 16.82
C GLU A 149 17.86 -15.25 17.72
N GLY A 150 16.77 -15.78 17.17
CA GLY A 150 15.82 -16.64 17.89
C GLY A 150 14.79 -15.90 18.75
N GLY A 151 14.84 -14.56 18.79
CA GLY A 151 13.82 -13.70 19.40
C GLY A 151 12.76 -13.22 18.39
N ASP A 152 11.94 -12.27 18.83
CA ASP A 152 10.89 -11.66 18.02
C ASP A 152 11.43 -10.70 16.95
N VAL A 153 10.66 -10.55 15.86
CA VAL A 153 10.89 -9.48 14.89
C VAL A 153 10.48 -8.15 15.52
N THR A 154 11.46 -7.31 15.80
CA THR A 154 11.31 -5.99 16.41
C THR A 154 11.89 -4.91 15.50
N LEU A 155 11.65 -3.63 15.82
CA LEU A 155 12.29 -2.53 15.09
C LEU A 155 13.82 -2.64 15.09
N ARG A 156 14.42 -3.14 16.17
CA ARG A 156 15.87 -3.34 16.27
C ARG A 156 16.36 -4.41 15.30
N THR A 157 15.66 -5.53 15.19
CA THR A 157 16.08 -6.64 14.32
C THR A 157 15.81 -6.30 12.86
N LEU A 158 14.72 -5.60 12.55
CA LEU A 158 14.48 -5.03 11.22
C LEU A 158 15.54 -3.99 10.81
N ALA A 159 16.07 -3.21 11.75
CA ALA A 159 17.17 -2.29 11.47
C ALA A 159 18.47 -3.05 11.11
N LYS A 160 18.74 -4.20 11.76
CA LYS A 160 19.84 -5.09 11.36
C LYS A 160 19.64 -5.61 9.93
N THR A 161 18.44 -6.11 9.61
CA THR A 161 18.08 -6.54 8.25
C THR A 161 18.26 -5.43 7.24
N PHE A 162 17.80 -4.21 7.55
CA PHE A 162 17.97 -3.05 6.69
C PHE A 162 19.44 -2.80 6.35
N ILE A 163 20.31 -2.73 7.36
CA ILE A 163 21.76 -2.50 7.15
C ILE A 163 22.37 -3.60 6.30
N ARG A 164 22.08 -4.87 6.63
CA ARG A 164 22.57 -6.04 5.89
C ARG A 164 22.13 -6.01 4.42
N ARG A 165 20.85 -5.76 4.15
CA ARG A 165 20.32 -5.66 2.78
C ARG A 165 20.98 -4.55 1.96
N HIS A 166 21.26 -3.39 2.56
CA HIS A 166 21.96 -2.31 1.88
C HIS A 166 23.43 -2.63 1.57
N GLN A 167 24.07 -3.47 2.38
CA GLN A 167 25.44 -3.95 2.11
C GLN A 167 25.44 -4.99 1.00
N GLU A 168 24.54 -5.98 1.07
CA GLU A 168 24.36 -7.01 0.04
C GLU A 168 24.00 -6.39 -1.32
N SER A 169 23.10 -5.41 -1.33
CA SER A 169 22.70 -4.66 -2.54
C SER A 169 23.89 -3.92 -3.18
N ARG A 170 24.67 -3.19 -2.38
CA ARG A 170 25.92 -2.54 -2.84
C ARG A 170 26.94 -3.55 -3.34
N ALA A 171 27.09 -4.69 -2.68
CA ALA A 171 28.00 -5.75 -3.11
C ALA A 171 27.55 -6.40 -4.44
N ALA A 172 26.24 -6.44 -4.71
CA ALA A 172 25.68 -6.85 -6.00
C ALA A 172 25.82 -5.75 -7.08
N GLY A 173 26.29 -4.55 -6.71
CA GLY A 173 26.57 -3.42 -7.60
C GLY A 173 25.40 -2.46 -7.77
N ALA A 174 24.47 -2.39 -6.83
CA ALA A 174 23.52 -1.27 -6.79
C ALA A 174 24.29 0.07 -6.73
N PRO A 175 23.78 1.14 -7.36
CA PRO A 175 24.45 2.44 -7.46
C PRO A 175 24.73 3.11 -6.11
#